data_AF-A0ABD1EEZ2-F1
#
_entry.id   AF-A0ABD1EEZ2-F1
#
_cell.length_a   1.000
_cell.length_b   1.000
_cell.length_c   1.000
_cell.angle_alpha   90.00
_cell.angle_beta   90.00
_cell.angle_gamma   90.00
#
_symmetry.space_group_name_H-M   'P 1'
#
loop_
_entity.id
_entity.type
_entity.pdbx_description
1 polymer ?
#
loop_
_entity_poly.entity_id
_entity_poly.type
_entity_poly.pdbx_seq_one_letter_code
_entity_poly.pdbx_strand_id
1 'polypeptide(L)'
;MRRRNKCKPRIIPQQDKRICGCICFCQLVIVLSGVSLIYLTVAIYVPSYRAFRSGFQEKPVMCQTTNTSMINNCSWASCGEWCLTRTSGFCPQIHATARQNGTIVTLVNCTSFNTSECPPINFNTLKRYNCNNGTECALLKGVFNCSLGHCSNLSQIYDFHDCYYKADGFTVDSDKDNAKLNGYFECKGSKCTKIKRVFNCHRICKDNISSEAKNVFITIGDRVHQTRCEAAYATTKANGNDEGEKIEPTQFWKYKKDEVMMISCHTIEHFENNETLRATDCINGTIFDTKVIPQPYATFRQFWNLTGKHSYVVDPTNRFVPSQKSLTIYNHSRLYINLDGCVNTLKGECFSFLLSHGGDGGNQVAASRYVCYYNKVSSQIY
;
A
#
# COMPACT_ATOMS: atom_id res chain seq x y z
N MET A 1 41.71 72.47 46.66
CA MET A 1 41.55 71.71 45.40
C MET A 1 42.55 70.56 45.35
N ARG A 2 42.15 69.31 45.65
CA ARG A 2 43.00 68.11 45.55
C ARG A 2 42.68 67.39 44.24
N ARG A 3 43.67 67.24 43.36
CA ARG A 3 43.58 66.56 42.06
C ARG A 3 43.16 65.10 42.26
N ARG A 4 42.04 64.68 41.64
CA ARG A 4 41.62 63.27 41.53
C ARG A 4 42.68 62.50 40.73
N ASN A 5 43.21 61.44 41.33
CA ASN A 5 44.08 60.47 40.65
C ASN A 5 43.31 59.81 39.49
N LYS A 6 43.93 59.84 38.31
CA LYS A 6 43.44 59.22 37.07
C LYS A 6 43.23 57.71 37.27
N CYS A 7 42.06 57.21 36.89
CA CYS A 7 41.77 55.78 36.80
C CYS A 7 42.82 55.10 35.90
N LYS A 8 43.55 54.11 36.43
CA LYS A 8 44.40 53.23 35.61
C LYS A 8 43.49 52.39 34.69
N PRO A 9 43.75 52.32 33.38
CA PRO A 9 43.01 51.42 32.50
C PRO A 9 43.26 49.96 32.93
N ARG A 10 42.20 49.15 33.01
CA ARG A 10 42.33 47.71 33.24
C ARG A 10 43.09 47.11 32.06
N ILE A 11 44.31 46.62 32.30
CA ILE A 11 45.08 45.86 31.33
C ILE A 11 44.41 44.49 31.22
N ILE A 12 43.66 44.27 30.16
CA ILE A 12 43.14 42.95 29.81
C ILE A 12 44.33 42.20 29.20
N PRO A 13 44.81 41.09 29.79
CA PRO A 13 45.89 40.31 29.20
C PRO A 13 45.47 39.85 27.80
N GLN A 14 46.37 39.90 26.82
CA GLN A 14 46.11 39.32 25.50
C GLN A 14 45.90 37.82 25.69
N GLN A 15 44.64 37.39 25.70
CA GLN A 15 44.30 35.97 25.73
C GLN A 15 44.81 35.33 24.44
N ASP A 16 45.57 34.25 24.60
CA ASP A 16 46.07 33.47 23.48
C ASP A 16 44.88 32.81 22.77
N LYS A 17 44.52 33.37 21.61
CA LYS A 17 43.35 32.98 20.84
C LYS A 17 43.37 31.49 20.47
N ARG A 18 44.55 30.88 20.37
CA ARG A 18 44.71 29.44 20.10
C ARG A 18 44.27 28.59 21.29
N ILE A 19 44.67 28.96 22.51
CA ILE A 19 44.32 28.23 23.73
C ILE A 19 42.82 28.38 24.03
N CYS A 20 42.29 29.60 23.95
CA CYS A 20 40.85 29.84 24.14
C CYS A 20 40.00 29.13 23.07
N GLY A 21 40.45 29.09 21.82
CA GLY A 21 39.77 28.37 20.74
C GLY A 21 39.74 26.86 20.95
N CYS A 22 40.87 26.27 21.39
CA CYS A 22 40.95 24.83 21.69
C CYS A 22 40.05 24.44 22.86
N ILE A 23 40.05 25.21 23.95
CA ILE A 23 39.16 24.97 25.11
C ILE A 23 37.69 25.06 24.69
N CYS A 24 37.32 26.07 23.92
CA CYS A 24 35.96 26.23 23.40
C CYS A 24 35.54 25.04 22.54
N PHE A 25 36.40 24.58 21.65
CA PHE A 25 36.13 23.41 20.81
C PHE A 25 35.97 22.12 21.64
N CYS A 26 36.86 21.86 22.60
CA CYS A 26 36.75 20.71 23.48
C CYS A 26 35.46 20.74 24.32
N GLN A 27 35.10 21.91 24.86
CA GLN A 27 33.83 22.09 25.58
C GLN A 27 32.63 21.85 24.67
N LEU A 28 32.64 22.39 23.45
CA LEU A 28 31.58 22.17 22.46
C LEU A 28 31.45 20.69 22.11
N VAL A 29 32.56 19.97 21.87
CA VAL A 29 32.55 18.54 21.57
C VAL A 29 31.97 17.72 22.72
N ILE A 30 32.35 18.02 23.97
CA ILE A 30 31.80 17.33 25.14
C ILE A 30 30.30 17.57 25.26
N VAL A 31 29.84 18.82 25.08
CA VAL A 31 28.40 19.15 25.14
C VAL A 31 27.64 18.44 24.02
N LEU A 32 28.13 18.51 22.78
CA LEU A 32 27.49 17.84 21.65
C LEU A 32 27.47 16.32 21.85
N SER A 33 28.56 15.71 22.33
CA SER A 33 28.63 14.29 22.64
C SER A 33 27.64 13.88 23.73
N GLY A 34 27.53 14.67 24.80
CA GLY A 34 26.56 14.44 25.87
C GLY A 34 25.12 14.50 25.36
N VAL A 35 24.78 15.50 24.55
CA VAL A 35 23.46 15.61 23.91
C VAL A 35 23.21 14.43 22.98
N SER A 36 24.19 14.04 22.16
CA SER A 36 24.07 12.88 21.27
C SER A 36 23.78 11.57 22.02
N LEU A 37 24.42 11.33 23.17
CA LEU A 37 24.17 10.14 24.01
C LEU A 37 22.73 10.10 24.53
N ILE A 38 22.17 11.24 24.95
CA ILE A 38 20.78 11.33 25.39
C ILE A 38 19.83 10.97 24.24
N TYR A 39 20.05 11.54 23.06
CA TYR A 39 19.22 11.23 21.89
C TYR A 39 19.35 9.77 21.44
N LEU A 40 20.57 9.21 21.41
CA LEU A 40 20.79 7.80 21.09
C LEU A 40 20.05 6.88 22.06
N THR A 41 20.02 7.23 23.34
CA THR A 41 19.32 6.45 24.36
C THR A 41 17.81 6.42 24.10
N VAL A 42 17.20 7.58 23.84
CA VAL A 42 15.74 7.67 23.66
C VAL A 42 15.29 7.21 22.27
N ALA A 43 16.06 7.51 21.22
CA ALA A 43 15.68 7.23 19.84
C ALA A 43 16.02 5.81 19.37
N ILE A 44 17.03 5.17 19.97
CA ILE A 44 17.51 3.83 19.56
C ILE A 44 17.40 2.84 20.71
N TYR A 45 18.09 3.08 21.83
CA TYR A 45 18.24 2.06 22.88
C TYR A 45 16.89 1.67 23.52
N VAL A 46 16.08 2.65 23.92
CA VAL A 46 14.79 2.41 24.57
C VAL A 46 13.82 1.64 23.65
N PRO A 47 13.58 2.05 22.39
CA PRO A 47 12.75 1.28 21.45
C PRO A 47 13.28 -0.14 21.20
N SER A 48 14.60 -0.31 21.00
CA SER A 48 15.19 -1.64 20.79
C SER A 48 15.00 -2.54 22.01
N TYR A 49 15.24 -2.02 23.22
CA TYR A 49 15.03 -2.78 24.45
C TYR A 49 13.56 -3.21 24.63
N ARG A 50 12.61 -2.33 24.28
CA ARG A 50 11.18 -2.68 24.26
C ARG A 50 10.87 -3.75 23.22
N ALA A 51 11.46 -3.68 22.02
CA ALA A 51 11.33 -4.69 20.96
C ALA A 51 11.69 -6.09 21.47
N PHE A 52 12.86 -6.25 22.09
CA PHE A 52 13.29 -7.54 22.63
C PHE A 52 12.41 -8.08 23.76
N ARG A 53 11.70 -7.22 24.49
CA ARG A 53 10.82 -7.60 25.60
C ARG A 53 9.33 -7.61 25.26
N SER A 54 8.99 -7.31 24.01
CA SER A 54 7.60 -7.12 23.59
C SER A 54 6.81 -8.43 23.46
N GLY A 55 7.48 -9.58 23.36
CA GLY A 55 6.83 -10.89 23.22
C GLY A 55 6.21 -11.13 21.83
N PHE A 56 6.61 -10.35 20.83
CA PHE A 56 6.26 -10.63 19.43
C PHE A 56 6.93 -11.93 18.97
N GLN A 57 6.28 -12.62 18.03
CA GLN A 57 6.86 -13.82 17.43
C GLN A 57 8.08 -13.44 16.59
N GLU A 58 9.14 -14.26 16.66
CA GLU A 58 10.35 -14.06 15.85
C GLU A 58 10.16 -14.48 14.39
N LYS A 59 9.24 -15.42 14.15
CA LYS A 59 8.89 -15.85 12.79
C LYS A 59 7.84 -14.90 12.22
N PRO A 60 8.13 -14.24 11.09
CA PRO A 60 7.18 -13.35 10.47
C PRO A 60 6.07 -14.12 9.76
N VAL A 61 4.94 -13.45 9.60
CA VAL A 61 3.75 -13.96 8.91
C VAL A 61 3.32 -12.97 7.82
N MET A 62 2.31 -13.32 7.04
CA MET A 62 1.77 -12.41 6.03
C MET A 62 0.62 -11.60 6.60
N CYS A 63 0.72 -10.29 6.48
CA CYS A 63 -0.36 -9.36 6.74
C CYS A 63 -1.00 -8.89 5.44
N GLN A 64 -2.31 -8.66 5.50
CA GLN A 64 -3.06 -8.02 4.43
C GLN A 64 -3.94 -6.92 5.00
N THR A 65 -3.80 -5.71 4.46
CA THR A 65 -4.59 -4.56 4.87
C THR A 65 -6.06 -4.74 4.47
N THR A 66 -6.95 -4.44 5.42
CA THR A 66 -8.40 -4.58 5.26
C THR A 66 -9.12 -3.23 5.26
N ASN A 67 -8.56 -2.24 5.95
CA ASN A 67 -9.15 -0.92 6.04
C ASN A 67 -8.09 0.11 6.33
N THR A 68 -8.13 1.22 5.59
CA THR A 68 -7.25 2.37 5.80
C THR A 68 -8.11 3.61 5.96
N SER A 69 -7.95 4.30 7.08
CA SER A 69 -8.61 5.57 7.33
C SER A 69 -7.62 6.66 7.68
N MET A 70 -7.99 7.89 7.32
CA MET A 70 -7.22 9.10 7.59
C MET A 70 -8.09 10.01 8.45
N ILE A 71 -7.75 10.10 9.74
CA ILE A 71 -8.56 10.83 10.73
C ILE A 71 -7.73 11.97 11.30
N ASN A 72 -8.37 13.12 11.55
CA ASN A 72 -7.75 14.23 12.27
C ASN A 72 -8.00 14.06 13.77
N ASN A 73 -6.96 14.26 14.60
CA ASN A 73 -7.00 14.10 16.06
C ASN A 73 -7.39 12.68 16.52
N CYS A 74 -6.45 11.75 16.38
CA CYS A 74 -6.63 10.35 16.73
C CYS A 74 -6.10 9.98 18.13
N SER A 75 -6.62 8.90 18.71
CA SER A 75 -6.05 8.28 19.91
C SER A 75 -4.83 7.39 19.62
N TRP A 76 -4.70 6.92 18.38
CA TRP A 76 -3.57 6.12 17.89
C TRP A 76 -3.39 6.33 16.38
N ALA A 77 -2.16 6.16 15.90
CA ALA A 77 -1.79 6.16 14.50
C ALA A 77 -0.92 4.93 14.20
N SER A 78 -1.01 4.40 12.99
CA SER A 78 -0.15 3.35 12.48
C SER A 78 1.28 3.84 12.29
N CYS A 79 1.44 5.09 11.88
CA CYS A 79 2.73 5.73 11.75
C CYS A 79 2.60 7.21 12.07
N GLY A 80 3.49 7.69 12.93
CA GLY A 80 3.67 9.09 13.24
C GLY A 80 5.11 9.54 13.05
N GLU A 81 5.32 10.69 12.42
CA GLU A 81 6.64 11.29 12.37
C GLU A 81 6.94 11.93 13.74
N TRP A 82 8.16 11.72 14.23
CA TRP A 82 8.69 12.22 15.51
C TRP A 82 8.05 11.61 16.78
N CYS A 83 8.65 10.53 17.30
CA CYS A 83 8.14 9.80 18.47
C CYS A 83 8.12 10.56 19.80
N LEU A 84 8.84 11.68 19.92
CA LEU A 84 8.95 12.43 21.19
C LEU A 84 7.68 13.22 21.53
N THR A 85 6.83 13.48 20.54
CA THR A 85 5.57 14.21 20.71
C THR A 85 4.44 13.39 20.15
N ARG A 86 3.24 13.51 20.74
CA ARG A 86 2.05 12.95 20.10
C ARG A 86 1.86 13.60 18.73
N THR A 87 1.68 12.78 17.71
CA THR A 87 1.35 13.26 16.37
C THR A 87 0.05 14.05 16.39
N SER A 88 0.15 15.36 16.16
CA SER A 88 -0.99 16.25 16.00
C SER A 88 -1.33 16.38 14.51
N GLY A 89 -2.61 16.20 14.15
CA GLY A 89 -3.11 16.39 12.79
C GLY A 89 -3.17 15.13 11.95
N PHE A 90 -2.04 14.64 11.44
CA PHE A 90 -1.98 13.52 10.49
C PHE A 90 -1.93 12.17 11.20
N CYS A 91 -3.03 11.41 11.15
CA CYS A 91 -3.11 10.06 11.73
C CYS A 91 -3.60 9.02 10.72
N PRO A 92 -2.69 8.28 10.06
CA PRO A 92 -3.07 7.10 9.32
C PRO A 92 -3.47 5.99 10.30
N GLN A 93 -4.61 5.36 10.07
CA GLN A 93 -5.07 4.19 10.82
C GLN A 93 -5.27 3.03 9.84
N ILE A 94 -4.36 2.08 9.89
CA ILE A 94 -4.34 0.89 9.06
C ILE A 94 -4.73 -0.29 9.93
N HIS A 95 -5.76 -1.00 9.48
CA HIS A 95 -6.11 -2.30 10.02
C HIS A 95 -5.73 -3.37 9.02
N ALA A 96 -5.19 -4.47 9.54
CA ALA A 96 -4.80 -5.61 8.73
C ALA A 96 -5.17 -6.92 9.39
N THR A 97 -5.38 -7.92 8.52
CA THR A 97 -5.47 -9.32 8.89
C THR A 97 -4.06 -9.89 8.98
N ALA A 98 -3.79 -10.72 9.98
CA ALA A 98 -2.56 -11.49 10.08
C ALA A 98 -2.87 -12.96 9.79
N ARG A 99 -2.09 -13.58 8.91
CA ARG A 99 -2.26 -14.98 8.53
C ARG A 99 -0.93 -15.66 8.33
N GLN A 100 -0.90 -16.98 8.50
CA GLN A 100 0.26 -17.76 8.14
C GLN A 100 0.57 -17.63 6.64
N ASN A 101 1.83 -17.91 6.29
CA ASN A 101 2.25 -17.95 4.91
C ASN A 101 1.48 -19.05 4.17
N GLY A 102 1.07 -18.76 2.94
CA GLY A 102 0.52 -19.72 2.00
C GLY A 102 1.61 -20.67 1.52
N THR A 103 1.32 -21.38 0.44
CA THR A 103 2.21 -22.41 -0.06
C THR A 103 3.16 -21.90 -1.13
N ILE A 104 4.26 -22.64 -1.31
CA ILE A 104 5.18 -22.42 -2.42
C ILE A 104 4.80 -23.40 -3.53
N VAL A 105 4.37 -22.84 -4.65
CA VAL A 105 3.89 -23.57 -5.82
C VAL A 105 4.92 -23.46 -6.94
N THR A 106 5.25 -24.58 -7.55
CA THR A 106 6.07 -24.65 -8.75
C THR A 106 5.23 -25.18 -9.90
N LEU A 107 5.06 -24.36 -10.93
CA LEU A 107 4.42 -24.74 -12.19
C LEU A 107 5.50 -25.15 -13.17
N VAL A 108 5.23 -26.19 -13.95
CA VAL A 108 6.19 -26.78 -14.89
C VAL A 108 5.67 -26.78 -16.32
N ASN A 109 6.61 -26.78 -17.28
CA ASN A 109 6.36 -26.74 -18.72
C ASN A 109 5.43 -25.57 -19.09
N CYS A 110 5.78 -24.39 -18.57
CA CYS A 110 5.01 -23.16 -18.73
C CYS A 110 5.46 -22.41 -19.97
N THR A 111 4.53 -22.24 -20.91
CA THR A 111 4.75 -21.53 -22.17
C THR A 111 3.89 -20.28 -22.26
N SER A 112 4.25 -19.37 -23.16
CA SER A 112 3.45 -18.20 -23.52
C SER A 112 3.14 -17.29 -22.32
N PHE A 113 4.17 -16.92 -21.56
CA PHE A 113 4.02 -16.02 -20.42
C PHE A 113 3.61 -14.61 -20.88
N ASN A 114 2.57 -14.05 -20.27
CA ASN A 114 2.17 -12.67 -20.44
C ASN A 114 1.80 -12.06 -19.09
N THR A 115 1.93 -10.75 -18.97
CA THR A 115 1.55 -10.01 -17.76
C THR A 115 0.73 -8.80 -18.16
N SER A 116 -0.45 -8.67 -17.57
CA SER A 116 -1.29 -7.48 -17.71
C SER A 116 -1.35 -6.76 -16.37
N GLU A 117 -1.32 -5.43 -16.39
CA GLU A 117 -1.31 -4.62 -15.17
C GLU A 117 -2.42 -3.58 -15.18
N CYS A 118 -3.09 -3.43 -14.04
CA CYS A 118 -3.99 -2.32 -13.81
C CYS A 118 -3.51 -1.53 -12.60
N PRO A 119 -2.62 -0.54 -12.78
CA PRO A 119 -1.98 0.14 -11.67
C PRO A 119 -2.96 0.99 -10.86
N PRO A 120 -2.62 1.35 -9.61
CA PRO A 120 -3.44 2.26 -8.82
C PRO A 120 -3.51 3.64 -9.49
N ILE A 121 -4.60 4.34 -9.24
CA ILE A 121 -4.84 5.64 -9.86
C ILE A 121 -3.85 6.67 -9.31
N ASN A 122 -3.13 7.32 -10.23
CA ASN A 122 -2.28 8.45 -9.92
C ASN A 122 -2.95 9.76 -10.35
N PHE A 123 -3.50 10.52 -9.40
CA PHE A 123 -4.13 11.81 -9.70
C PHE A 123 -3.16 12.86 -10.25
N ASN A 124 -1.85 12.69 -10.04
CA ASN A 124 -0.84 13.65 -10.51
C ASN A 124 -0.60 13.58 -12.02
N THR A 125 -0.98 12.49 -12.69
CA THR A 125 -0.87 12.38 -14.15
C THR A 125 -2.02 13.06 -14.89
N LEU A 126 -3.09 13.44 -14.18
CA LEU A 126 -4.22 14.13 -14.79
C LEU A 126 -3.88 15.57 -15.10
N LYS A 127 -4.30 16.04 -16.28
CA LYS A 127 -4.27 17.46 -16.61
C LYS A 127 -5.09 18.23 -15.56
N ARG A 128 -4.44 19.20 -14.91
CA ARG A 128 -5.08 20.18 -14.03
C ARG A 128 -5.48 21.40 -14.86
N TYR A 129 -6.77 21.65 -14.96
CA TYR A 129 -7.36 22.84 -15.57
C TYR A 129 -7.41 23.96 -14.53
N ASN A 130 -7.03 25.17 -14.90
CA ASN A 130 -7.08 26.33 -14.02
C ASN A 130 -8.28 27.21 -14.39
N CYS A 131 -9.41 27.00 -13.73
CA CYS A 131 -10.62 27.80 -13.97
C CYS A 131 -10.49 29.25 -13.46
N ASN A 132 -9.41 29.58 -12.75
CA ASN A 132 -9.09 30.95 -12.34
C ASN A 132 -8.45 31.76 -13.50
N ASN A 133 -7.88 31.08 -14.50
CA ASN A 133 -7.33 31.70 -15.69
C ASN A 133 -8.35 31.57 -16.83
N GLY A 134 -9.04 32.65 -17.15
CA GLY A 134 -10.32 32.69 -17.87
C GLY A 134 -10.49 31.77 -19.09
N THR A 135 -11.74 31.34 -19.32
CA THR A 135 -12.24 30.45 -20.39
C THR A 135 -11.69 29.02 -20.46
N GLU A 136 -10.61 28.67 -19.75
CA GLU A 136 -10.06 27.28 -19.77
C GLU A 136 -11.11 26.24 -19.35
N CYS A 137 -12.06 26.65 -18.50
CA CYS A 137 -13.13 25.79 -17.99
C CYS A 137 -14.51 26.02 -18.64
N ALA A 138 -14.59 26.74 -19.76
CA ALA A 138 -15.86 26.97 -20.47
C ALA A 138 -16.40 25.71 -21.18
N LEU A 139 -15.52 24.75 -21.47
CA LEU A 139 -15.82 23.53 -22.24
C LEU A 139 -15.50 22.24 -21.46
N LEU A 140 -15.72 22.23 -20.14
CA LEU A 140 -15.52 21.02 -19.34
C LEU A 140 -16.62 20.00 -19.63
N LYS A 141 -16.24 18.76 -19.94
CA LYS A 141 -17.17 17.64 -20.15
C LYS A 141 -16.72 16.42 -19.38
N GLY A 142 -17.60 15.87 -18.55
CA GLY A 142 -17.33 14.70 -17.71
C GLY A 142 -17.32 15.03 -16.23
N VAL A 143 -16.73 14.16 -15.43
CA VAL A 143 -16.65 14.29 -13.98
C VAL A 143 -15.28 14.82 -13.57
N PHE A 144 -15.26 15.83 -12.70
CA PHE A 144 -14.05 16.53 -12.27
C PHE A 144 -13.92 16.51 -10.75
N ASN A 145 -12.67 16.44 -10.27
CA ASN A 145 -12.32 16.77 -8.89
C ASN A 145 -11.68 18.16 -8.86
N CYS A 146 -12.28 19.10 -8.15
CA CYS A 146 -11.86 20.49 -8.10
C CYS A 146 -11.44 20.91 -6.70
N SER A 147 -10.40 21.73 -6.60
CA SER A 147 -9.97 22.38 -5.37
C SER A 147 -9.72 23.87 -5.65
N LEU A 148 -10.65 24.72 -5.20
CA LEU A 148 -10.58 26.19 -5.32
C LEU A 148 -10.34 26.67 -6.77
N GLY A 149 -11.10 26.12 -7.72
CA GLY A 149 -11.01 26.49 -9.13
C GLY A 149 -9.95 25.73 -9.94
N HIS A 150 -9.14 24.87 -9.31
CA HIS A 150 -8.26 23.93 -10.02
C HIS A 150 -8.93 22.57 -10.16
N CYS A 151 -9.21 22.13 -11.40
CA CYS A 151 -10.01 20.93 -11.66
C CYS A 151 -9.20 19.86 -12.42
N SER A 152 -9.39 18.60 -12.06
CA SER A 152 -8.81 17.43 -12.75
C SER A 152 -9.90 16.52 -13.30
N ASN A 153 -9.77 16.10 -14.55
CA ASN A 153 -10.77 15.27 -15.22
C ASN A 153 -10.69 13.81 -14.75
N LEU A 154 -11.64 13.38 -13.92
CA LEU A 154 -11.73 12.01 -13.41
C LEU A 154 -12.23 11.02 -14.47
N SER A 155 -12.96 11.48 -15.48
CA SER A 155 -13.47 10.59 -16.54
C SER A 155 -12.36 9.98 -17.41
N GLN A 156 -11.11 10.43 -17.26
CA GLN A 156 -9.95 9.83 -17.92
C GLN A 156 -9.39 8.60 -17.18
N ILE A 157 -9.74 8.42 -15.92
CA ILE A 157 -9.18 7.37 -15.03
C ILE A 157 -10.26 6.46 -14.45
N TYR A 158 -11.50 6.91 -14.36
CA TYR A 158 -12.64 6.13 -13.90
C TYR A 158 -13.66 5.95 -15.02
N ASP A 159 -14.21 4.74 -15.09
CA ASP A 159 -15.35 4.41 -15.91
C ASP A 159 -16.63 4.82 -15.18
N PHE A 160 -17.15 5.99 -15.57
CA PHE A 160 -18.39 6.54 -15.03
C PHE A 160 -19.65 6.04 -15.74
N HIS A 161 -19.54 5.21 -16.79
CA HIS A 161 -20.72 4.72 -17.52
C HIS A 161 -21.60 3.84 -16.62
N ASP A 162 -20.95 2.96 -15.84
CA ASP A 162 -21.63 2.02 -14.96
C ASP A 162 -21.43 2.35 -13.47
N CYS A 163 -21.06 3.60 -13.19
CA CYS A 163 -20.89 4.08 -11.84
C CYS A 163 -22.18 4.70 -11.30
N TYR A 164 -22.62 4.26 -10.12
CA TYR A 164 -23.79 4.84 -9.47
C TYR A 164 -23.42 6.15 -8.79
N TYR A 165 -23.60 7.26 -9.50
CA TYR A 165 -23.52 8.60 -8.94
C TYR A 165 -24.67 9.48 -9.43
N LYS A 166 -24.96 10.54 -8.68
CA LYS A 166 -25.97 11.53 -9.04
C LYS A 166 -25.44 12.93 -8.78
N ALA A 167 -25.50 13.79 -9.79
CA ALA A 167 -25.22 15.21 -9.65
C ALA A 167 -26.48 15.93 -9.13
N ASP A 168 -26.71 15.86 -7.82
CA ASP A 168 -27.87 16.43 -7.11
C ASP A 168 -27.52 17.64 -6.22
N GLY A 169 -26.32 18.17 -6.41
CA GLY A 169 -25.85 19.37 -5.77
C GLY A 169 -26.29 20.65 -6.46
N PHE A 170 -25.67 21.76 -6.03
CA PHE A 170 -25.85 23.03 -6.71
C PHE A 170 -25.07 23.04 -8.02
N THR A 171 -25.58 23.81 -8.99
CA THR A 171 -24.92 24.04 -10.27
C THR A 171 -24.13 25.34 -10.21
N VAL A 172 -22.89 25.30 -10.67
CA VAL A 172 -21.94 26.41 -10.76
C VAL A 172 -21.66 26.68 -12.23
N ASP A 173 -21.59 27.95 -12.61
CA ASP A 173 -21.01 28.35 -13.88
C ASP A 173 -19.48 28.43 -13.71
N SER A 174 -18.74 27.49 -14.27
CA SER A 174 -17.29 27.35 -14.09
C SER A 174 -16.49 28.54 -14.64
N ASP A 175 -17.08 29.35 -15.53
CA ASP A 175 -16.43 30.53 -16.12
C ASP A 175 -16.66 31.80 -15.27
N LYS A 176 -17.76 31.86 -14.51
CA LYS A 176 -18.13 33.04 -13.69
C LYS A 176 -17.88 32.86 -12.20
N ASP A 177 -18.09 31.64 -11.70
CA ASP A 177 -18.11 31.29 -10.27
C ASP A 177 -17.04 30.23 -9.94
N ASN A 178 -15.88 30.31 -10.61
CA ASN A 178 -14.76 29.38 -10.48
C ASN A 178 -14.32 29.07 -9.03
N ALA A 179 -14.32 30.05 -8.13
CA ALA A 179 -13.94 29.86 -6.72
C ALA A 179 -14.90 28.92 -5.95
N LYS A 180 -16.14 28.73 -6.42
CA LYS A 180 -17.13 27.82 -5.81
C LYS A 180 -16.91 26.35 -6.21
N LEU A 181 -16.00 26.08 -7.15
CA LEU A 181 -15.62 24.72 -7.55
C LEU A 181 -14.69 24.09 -6.52
N ASN A 182 -15.29 23.44 -5.52
CA ASN A 182 -14.58 22.66 -4.51
C ASN A 182 -15.30 21.32 -4.22
N GLY A 183 -14.62 20.22 -4.50
CA GLY A 183 -15.11 18.84 -4.47
C GLY A 183 -15.36 18.25 -5.86
N TYR A 184 -16.26 17.26 -5.94
CA TYR A 184 -16.59 16.55 -7.17
C TYR A 184 -17.76 17.20 -7.94
N PHE A 185 -17.62 17.33 -9.27
CA PHE A 185 -18.63 17.94 -10.13
C PHE A 185 -18.81 17.15 -11.44
N GLU A 186 -20.04 17.08 -11.93
CA GLU A 186 -20.34 16.68 -13.30
C GLU A 186 -20.51 17.94 -14.16
N CYS A 187 -19.65 18.13 -15.15
CA CYS A 187 -19.65 19.31 -16.02
C CYS A 187 -20.17 18.99 -17.42
N LYS A 188 -21.02 19.88 -17.94
CA LYS A 188 -21.56 19.87 -19.30
C LYS A 188 -21.36 21.27 -19.91
N GLY A 189 -20.16 21.53 -20.42
CA GLY A 189 -19.72 22.85 -20.83
C GLY A 189 -19.34 23.71 -19.63
N SER A 190 -19.87 24.93 -19.55
CA SER A 190 -19.63 25.84 -18.43
C SER A 190 -20.49 25.52 -17.19
N LYS A 191 -21.49 24.64 -17.32
CA LYS A 191 -22.38 24.28 -16.19
C LYS A 191 -21.86 23.02 -15.51
N CYS A 192 -21.44 23.16 -14.25
CA CYS A 192 -20.93 22.08 -13.41
C CYS A 192 -21.85 21.86 -12.21
N THR A 193 -22.44 20.67 -12.09
CA THR A 193 -23.33 20.31 -10.97
C THR A 193 -22.57 19.48 -9.94
N LYS A 194 -22.63 19.88 -8.66
CA LYS A 194 -21.91 19.20 -7.59
C LYS A 194 -22.44 17.79 -7.34
N ILE A 195 -21.54 16.85 -7.13
CA ILE A 195 -21.84 15.49 -6.69
C ILE A 195 -21.63 15.46 -5.17
N LYS A 196 -22.72 15.28 -4.40
CA LYS A 196 -22.67 15.33 -2.93
C LYS A 196 -22.21 14.02 -2.30
N ARG A 197 -22.58 12.89 -2.91
CA ARG A 197 -22.30 11.56 -2.38
C ARG A 197 -20.98 11.05 -2.90
N VAL A 198 -20.22 10.38 -2.04
CA VAL A 198 -19.05 9.61 -2.45
C VAL A 198 -19.51 8.51 -3.40
N PHE A 199 -18.81 8.36 -4.53
CA PHE A 199 -19.06 7.34 -5.52
C PHE A 199 -17.94 6.30 -5.50
N ASN A 200 -18.25 5.08 -5.93
CA ASN A 200 -17.29 4.00 -6.11
C ASN A 200 -17.38 3.54 -7.57
N CYS A 201 -16.41 3.92 -8.38
CA CYS A 201 -16.39 3.63 -9.81
C CYS A 201 -15.26 2.67 -10.15
N HIS A 202 -15.44 1.90 -11.23
CA HIS A 202 -14.37 1.08 -11.79
C HIS A 202 -13.27 1.97 -12.35
N ARG A 203 -12.00 1.63 -12.11
CA ARG A 203 -10.87 2.30 -12.77
C ARG A 203 -10.73 1.81 -14.21
N ILE A 204 -10.27 2.68 -15.10
CA ILE A 204 -9.98 2.34 -16.50
C ILE A 204 -8.60 1.70 -16.56
N CYS A 205 -8.56 0.39 -16.82
CA CYS A 205 -7.33 -0.33 -17.10
C CYS A 205 -7.06 -0.29 -18.61
N LYS A 206 -5.85 0.12 -19.02
CA LYS A 206 -5.48 0.19 -20.45
C LYS A 206 -5.14 -1.19 -21.03
N ASP A 207 -4.61 -2.08 -20.19
CA ASP A 207 -4.16 -3.40 -20.59
C ASP A 207 -5.34 -4.38 -20.60
N ASN A 208 -5.37 -5.24 -21.61
CA ASN A 208 -6.26 -6.38 -21.66
C ASN A 208 -5.55 -7.63 -21.13
N ILE A 209 -6.32 -8.52 -20.50
CA ILE A 209 -5.87 -9.82 -20.02
C ILE A 209 -5.97 -10.81 -21.17
N SER A 210 -4.83 -11.30 -21.65
CA SER A 210 -4.80 -12.34 -22.69
C SER A 210 -5.28 -13.67 -22.09
N SER A 211 -6.35 -14.21 -22.65
CA SER A 211 -6.94 -15.49 -22.23
C SER A 211 -6.79 -16.58 -23.29
N GLU A 212 -6.43 -16.20 -24.52
CA GLU A 212 -6.18 -17.11 -25.61
C GLU A 212 -5.05 -18.10 -25.30
N ALA A 213 -5.37 -19.39 -25.43
CA ALA A 213 -4.46 -20.52 -25.17
C ALA A 213 -3.85 -20.58 -23.75
N LYS A 214 -4.32 -19.75 -22.80
CA LYS A 214 -3.87 -19.76 -21.40
C LYS A 214 -4.73 -20.68 -20.54
N ASN A 215 -4.11 -21.33 -19.57
CA ASN A 215 -4.81 -22.22 -18.62
C ASN A 215 -4.48 -21.92 -17.15
N VAL A 216 -3.55 -21.00 -16.87
CA VAL A 216 -3.21 -20.58 -15.52
C VAL A 216 -3.17 -19.04 -15.46
N PHE A 217 -3.90 -18.48 -14.50
CA PHE A 217 -3.86 -17.06 -14.16
C PHE A 217 -3.40 -16.89 -12.71
N ILE A 218 -2.35 -16.11 -12.51
CA ILE A 218 -1.76 -15.85 -11.19
C ILE A 218 -1.96 -14.38 -10.89
N THR A 219 -2.71 -14.09 -9.84
CA THR A 219 -2.96 -12.71 -9.38
C THR A 219 -1.91 -12.31 -8.34
N ILE A 220 -1.21 -11.21 -8.59
CA ILE A 220 -0.21 -10.64 -7.70
C ILE A 220 -0.44 -9.15 -7.62
N GLY A 221 -1.03 -8.69 -6.51
CA GLY A 221 -1.46 -7.31 -6.37
C GLY A 221 -2.37 -6.90 -7.54
N ASP A 222 -2.00 -5.81 -8.20
CA ASP A 222 -2.70 -5.22 -9.36
C ASP A 222 -2.34 -5.85 -10.71
N ARG A 223 -1.56 -6.93 -10.70
CA ARG A 223 -1.06 -7.62 -11.90
C ARG A 223 -1.69 -9.00 -12.02
N VAL A 224 -1.95 -9.39 -13.26
CA VAL A 224 -2.38 -10.75 -13.61
C VAL A 224 -1.34 -11.33 -14.54
N HIS A 225 -0.69 -12.41 -14.11
CA HIS A 225 0.21 -13.18 -14.95
C HIS A 225 -0.57 -14.31 -15.60
N GLN A 226 -0.47 -14.43 -16.92
CA GLN A 226 -1.17 -15.44 -17.69
C GLN A 226 -0.16 -16.37 -18.37
N THR A 227 -0.39 -17.67 -18.27
CA THR A 227 0.55 -18.66 -18.83
C THR A 227 -0.19 -19.95 -19.17
N ARG A 228 0.50 -20.82 -19.93
CA ARG A 228 0.05 -22.16 -20.25
C ARG A 228 1.01 -23.17 -19.62
N CYS A 229 0.61 -23.85 -18.54
CA CYS A 229 1.45 -24.84 -17.85
C CYS A 229 0.81 -26.24 -17.86
N GLU A 230 1.61 -27.28 -17.68
CA GLU A 230 1.10 -28.67 -17.71
C GLU A 230 0.70 -29.20 -16.33
N ALA A 231 1.44 -28.85 -15.28
CA ALA A 231 1.21 -29.33 -13.93
C ALA A 231 1.72 -28.33 -12.87
N ALA A 232 1.23 -28.50 -11.64
CA ALA A 232 1.66 -27.74 -10.47
C ALA A 232 2.02 -28.65 -9.29
N TYR A 233 3.12 -28.31 -8.63
CA TYR A 233 3.67 -29.01 -7.48
C TYR A 233 3.77 -28.06 -6.29
N ALA A 234 3.41 -28.53 -5.10
CA ALA A 234 3.62 -27.81 -3.86
C ALA A 234 4.85 -28.35 -3.13
N THR A 235 5.68 -27.45 -2.60
CA THR A 235 6.85 -27.80 -1.76
C THR A 235 6.64 -27.49 -0.28
N THR A 236 5.49 -26.89 0.03
CA THR A 236 5.05 -26.64 1.41
C THR A 236 3.58 -27.00 1.55
N LYS A 237 3.21 -27.42 2.76
CA LYS A 237 1.86 -27.78 3.15
C LYS A 237 1.38 -26.83 4.24
N ALA A 238 0.21 -26.24 4.03
CA ALA A 238 -0.44 -25.41 5.03
C ALA A 238 -1.01 -26.27 6.19
N ASN A 239 -0.96 -25.70 7.39
CA ASN A 239 -1.47 -26.32 8.62
C ASN A 239 -2.45 -25.40 9.35
N GLY A 240 -3.41 -24.85 8.60
CA GLY A 240 -4.38 -23.91 9.14
C GLY A 240 -3.72 -22.65 9.72
N ASN A 241 -4.00 -22.36 10.98
CA ASN A 241 -3.47 -21.18 11.69
C ASN A 241 -2.06 -21.39 12.26
N ASP A 242 -1.53 -22.61 12.16
CA ASP A 242 -0.18 -22.95 12.59
C ASP A 242 0.80 -22.90 11.42
N GLU A 243 2.09 -22.91 11.75
CA GLU A 243 3.17 -22.85 10.77
C GLU A 243 3.07 -24.01 9.78
N GLY A 244 3.22 -23.69 8.49
CA GLY A 244 3.23 -24.70 7.43
C GLY A 244 4.49 -25.57 7.47
N GLU A 245 4.38 -26.76 6.92
CA GLU A 245 5.46 -27.74 6.88
C GLU A 245 6.09 -27.80 5.48
N LYS A 246 7.41 -27.93 5.42
CA LYS A 246 8.10 -28.22 4.16
C LYS A 246 7.92 -29.70 3.82
N ILE A 247 7.54 -29.98 2.59
CA ILE A 247 7.27 -31.33 2.10
C ILE A 247 8.05 -31.59 0.81
N GLU A 248 8.18 -32.87 0.45
CA GLU A 248 8.66 -33.25 -0.88
C GLU A 248 7.69 -32.73 -1.96
N PRO A 249 8.20 -32.34 -3.15
CA PRO A 249 7.37 -31.81 -4.24
C PRO A 249 6.18 -32.72 -4.55
N THR A 250 4.97 -32.26 -4.22
CA THR A 250 3.75 -33.05 -4.36
C THR A 250 2.85 -32.42 -5.40
N GLN A 251 2.47 -33.20 -6.42
CA GLN A 251 1.58 -32.72 -7.47
C GLN A 251 0.16 -32.54 -6.92
N PHE A 252 -0.41 -31.34 -7.06
CA PHE A 252 -1.78 -31.04 -6.63
C PHE A 252 -2.69 -30.64 -7.80
N TRP A 253 -2.13 -30.26 -8.95
CA TRP A 253 -2.89 -29.88 -10.12
C TRP A 253 -2.23 -30.37 -11.41
N LYS A 254 -3.06 -30.72 -12.39
CA LYS A 254 -2.67 -31.12 -13.74
C LYS A 254 -3.65 -30.52 -14.75
N TYR A 255 -3.13 -30.08 -15.87
CA TYR A 255 -3.93 -29.48 -16.94
C TYR A 255 -5.02 -30.43 -17.46
N LYS A 256 -6.22 -29.87 -17.65
CA LYS A 256 -7.32 -30.47 -18.42
C LYS A 256 -7.87 -29.45 -19.41
N LYS A 257 -8.33 -29.93 -20.58
CA LYS A 257 -8.64 -29.08 -21.75
C LYS A 257 -9.66 -27.97 -21.47
N ASP A 258 -10.66 -28.25 -20.65
CA ASP A 258 -11.78 -27.33 -20.35
C ASP A 258 -11.65 -26.65 -18.98
N GLU A 259 -10.48 -26.74 -18.35
CA GLU A 259 -10.23 -26.18 -17.02
C GLU A 259 -9.13 -25.12 -17.06
N VAL A 260 -9.40 -24.01 -16.38
CA VAL A 260 -8.45 -22.94 -16.13
C VAL A 260 -8.27 -22.76 -14.63
N MET A 261 -7.01 -22.76 -14.18
CA MET A 261 -6.67 -22.52 -12.79
C MET A 261 -6.41 -21.03 -12.55
N MET A 262 -7.03 -20.49 -11.50
CA MET A 262 -6.71 -19.16 -10.98
C MET A 262 -6.19 -19.29 -9.55
N ILE A 263 -5.11 -18.57 -9.25
CA ILE A 263 -4.45 -18.60 -7.95
C ILE A 263 -3.97 -17.19 -7.58
N SER A 264 -3.90 -16.89 -6.29
CA SER A 264 -3.39 -15.60 -5.79
C SER A 264 -2.11 -15.82 -5.01
N CYS A 265 -1.02 -15.18 -5.42
CA CYS A 265 0.29 -15.34 -4.80
C CYS A 265 0.90 -13.99 -4.42
N HIS A 266 1.98 -13.99 -3.63
CA HIS A 266 2.69 -12.77 -3.25
C HIS A 266 3.82 -12.43 -4.22
N THR A 267 4.61 -13.43 -4.63
CA THR A 267 5.70 -13.24 -5.60
C THR A 267 5.75 -14.37 -6.61
N ILE A 268 6.40 -14.11 -7.75
CA ILE A 268 6.66 -15.08 -8.80
C ILE A 268 8.09 -14.90 -9.33
N GLU A 269 8.78 -16.02 -9.51
CA GLU A 269 10.09 -16.13 -10.11
C GLU A 269 9.96 -17.01 -11.36
N HIS A 270 10.43 -16.52 -12.50
CA HIS A 270 10.42 -17.23 -13.77
C HIS A 270 11.83 -17.77 -14.08
N PHE A 271 11.93 -19.08 -14.27
CA PHE A 271 13.17 -19.74 -14.64
C PHE A 271 13.08 -20.20 -16.09
N GLU A 272 13.52 -19.34 -17.01
CA GLU A 272 13.43 -19.56 -18.47
C GLU A 272 14.08 -20.87 -18.92
N ASN A 273 15.22 -21.25 -18.30
CA ASN A 273 15.97 -22.45 -18.69
C ASN A 273 15.18 -23.75 -18.55
N ASN A 274 14.21 -23.80 -17.64
CA ASN A 274 13.45 -25.01 -17.31
C ASN A 274 11.94 -24.85 -17.59
N GLU A 275 11.52 -23.74 -18.19
CA GLU A 275 10.09 -23.39 -18.37
C GLU A 275 9.29 -23.53 -17.06
N THR A 276 9.90 -23.17 -15.93
CA THR A 276 9.27 -23.27 -14.61
C THR A 276 8.95 -21.91 -14.02
N LEU A 277 7.80 -21.83 -13.36
CA LEU A 277 7.38 -20.67 -12.58
C LEU A 277 7.29 -21.08 -11.12
N ARG A 278 8.05 -20.40 -10.26
CA ARG A 278 7.97 -20.59 -8.82
C ARG A 278 7.23 -19.41 -8.22
N ALA A 279 6.10 -19.67 -7.61
CA ALA A 279 5.29 -18.67 -6.92
C ALA A 279 5.30 -18.93 -5.41
N THR A 280 5.34 -17.86 -4.62
CA THR A 280 5.39 -17.93 -3.16
C THR A 280 4.15 -17.31 -2.51
N ASP A 281 3.81 -17.82 -1.33
CA ASP A 281 2.63 -17.39 -0.55
C ASP A 281 1.33 -17.49 -1.37
N CYS A 282 1.13 -18.63 -2.02
CA CYS A 282 -0.03 -18.87 -2.85
C CYS A 282 -1.24 -19.34 -2.04
N ILE A 283 -2.39 -18.74 -2.33
CA ILE A 283 -3.68 -18.93 -1.66
C ILE A 283 -4.84 -18.87 -2.66
N ASN A 284 -6.01 -19.33 -2.23
CA ASN A 284 -7.28 -19.25 -2.98
C ASN A 284 -7.20 -19.86 -4.41
N GLY A 285 -6.72 -21.10 -4.51
CA GLY A 285 -6.68 -21.83 -5.78
C GLY A 285 -8.10 -22.23 -6.22
N THR A 286 -8.52 -21.81 -7.40
CA THR A 286 -9.85 -22.07 -7.96
C THR A 286 -9.76 -22.54 -9.40
N ILE A 287 -10.72 -23.39 -9.82
CA ILE A 287 -10.85 -23.87 -11.20
C ILE A 287 -12.09 -23.26 -11.83
N PHE A 288 -11.92 -22.76 -13.06
CA PHE A 288 -12.97 -22.22 -13.90
C PHE A 288 -13.13 -23.04 -15.17
N ASP A 289 -14.35 -23.15 -15.68
CA ASP A 289 -14.61 -23.64 -17.03
C ASP A 289 -14.12 -22.59 -18.04
N THR A 290 -13.36 -23.05 -19.04
CA THR A 290 -12.83 -22.21 -20.13
C THR A 290 -13.93 -21.36 -20.81
N LYS A 291 -15.17 -21.84 -20.88
CA LYS A 291 -16.31 -21.12 -21.49
C LYS A 291 -16.74 -19.86 -20.74
N VAL A 292 -16.46 -19.79 -19.45
CA VAL A 292 -16.83 -18.63 -18.61
C VAL A 292 -15.84 -17.49 -18.79
N ILE A 293 -14.62 -17.79 -19.22
CA ILE A 293 -13.56 -16.81 -19.42
C ILE A 293 -13.72 -16.17 -20.80
N PRO A 294 -13.86 -14.84 -20.91
CA PRO A 294 -13.92 -14.16 -22.20
C PRO A 294 -12.69 -14.46 -23.05
N GLN A 295 -12.89 -14.69 -24.35
CA GLN A 295 -11.85 -15.03 -25.33
C GLN A 295 -11.94 -14.05 -26.52
N PRO A 296 -10.82 -13.69 -27.18
CA PRO A 296 -9.43 -14.06 -26.89
C PRO A 296 -8.76 -13.19 -25.80
N TYR A 297 -9.45 -12.14 -25.35
CA TYR A 297 -9.02 -11.24 -24.29
C TYR A 297 -10.18 -10.97 -23.33
N ALA A 298 -9.84 -10.67 -22.07
CA ALA A 298 -10.77 -10.18 -21.07
C ALA A 298 -10.33 -8.78 -20.60
N THR A 299 -11.28 -7.90 -20.31
CA THR A 299 -10.97 -6.67 -19.56
C THR A 299 -10.81 -6.99 -18.08
N PHE A 300 -10.07 -6.17 -17.32
CA PHE A 300 -9.95 -6.34 -15.86
C PHE A 300 -11.31 -6.38 -15.16
N ARG A 301 -12.28 -5.59 -15.64
CA ARG A 301 -13.64 -5.61 -15.13
C ARG A 301 -14.32 -6.96 -15.34
N GLN A 302 -14.21 -7.54 -16.53
CA GLN A 302 -14.73 -8.88 -16.80
C GLN A 302 -14.04 -9.93 -15.93
N PHE A 303 -12.72 -9.81 -15.76
CA PHE A 303 -11.91 -10.70 -14.93
C PHE A 303 -12.32 -10.65 -13.45
N TRP A 304 -12.47 -9.45 -12.86
CA TRP A 304 -12.95 -9.32 -11.47
C TRP A 304 -14.39 -9.83 -11.29
N ASN A 305 -15.24 -9.70 -12.31
CA ASN A 305 -16.59 -10.28 -12.35
C ASN A 305 -16.62 -11.82 -12.45
N LEU A 306 -15.46 -12.49 -12.58
CA LEU A 306 -15.35 -13.95 -12.44
C LEU A 306 -15.37 -14.39 -10.97
N THR A 307 -15.14 -13.49 -10.01
CA THR A 307 -15.14 -13.83 -8.59
C THR A 307 -16.44 -14.54 -8.21
N GLY A 308 -16.33 -15.74 -7.64
CA GLY A 308 -17.48 -16.57 -7.24
C GLY A 308 -18.11 -17.42 -8.37
N LYS A 309 -17.66 -17.30 -9.62
CA LYS A 309 -18.13 -18.12 -10.76
C LYS A 309 -17.23 -19.33 -11.04
N HIS A 310 -16.39 -19.72 -10.08
CA HIS A 310 -15.53 -20.89 -10.20
C HIS A 310 -16.38 -22.16 -10.12
N SER A 311 -15.93 -23.22 -10.80
CA SER A 311 -16.60 -24.53 -10.77
C SER A 311 -16.36 -25.23 -9.44
N TYR A 312 -15.10 -25.24 -8.99
CA TYR A 312 -14.69 -25.82 -7.71
C TYR A 312 -13.34 -25.27 -7.25
N VAL A 313 -13.00 -25.47 -5.98
CA VAL A 313 -11.68 -25.10 -5.43
C VAL A 313 -10.63 -26.15 -5.80
N VAL A 314 -9.42 -25.72 -6.15
CA VAL A 314 -8.33 -26.62 -6.57
C VAL A 314 -8.01 -27.63 -5.47
N ASP A 315 -8.03 -27.17 -4.21
CA ASP A 315 -7.74 -27.99 -3.05
C ASP A 315 -8.78 -27.78 -1.94
N PRO A 316 -9.81 -28.64 -1.88
CA PRO A 316 -10.83 -28.61 -0.82
C PRO A 316 -10.27 -28.84 0.59
N THR A 317 -9.09 -29.46 0.70
CA THR A 317 -8.48 -29.81 2.00
C THR A 317 -7.65 -28.67 2.59
N ASN A 318 -7.45 -27.56 1.88
CA ASN A 318 -6.62 -26.42 2.26
C ASN A 318 -5.17 -26.80 2.66
N ARG A 319 -4.59 -27.80 2.01
CA ARG A 319 -3.22 -28.29 2.26
C ARG A 319 -2.20 -27.64 1.33
N PHE A 320 -2.49 -27.50 0.06
CA PHE A 320 -1.57 -27.08 -1.01
C PHE A 320 -1.91 -25.72 -1.61
N VAL A 321 -3.19 -25.33 -1.64
CA VAL A 321 -3.56 -23.96 -2.04
C VAL A 321 -4.68 -23.46 -1.12
N PRO A 322 -4.35 -23.21 0.15
CA PRO A 322 -5.33 -22.92 1.20
C PRO A 322 -6.14 -21.65 0.90
N SER A 323 -7.37 -21.64 1.40
CA SER A 323 -8.15 -20.41 1.47
C SER A 323 -7.56 -19.44 2.49
N GLN A 324 -7.67 -18.14 2.22
CA GLN A 324 -7.20 -17.10 3.16
C GLN A 324 -7.77 -17.28 4.57
N LYS A 325 -9.05 -17.65 4.66
CA LYS A 325 -9.75 -17.88 5.93
C LYS A 325 -9.09 -18.99 6.76
N SER A 326 -8.63 -20.06 6.11
CA SER A 326 -8.00 -21.19 6.81
C SER A 326 -6.65 -20.87 7.43
N LEU A 327 -5.96 -19.82 6.95
CA LEU A 327 -4.65 -19.39 7.45
C LEU A 327 -4.73 -18.23 8.47
N THR A 328 -5.92 -17.68 8.70
CA THR A 328 -6.09 -16.40 9.40
C THR A 328 -5.88 -16.57 10.91
N ILE A 329 -4.84 -15.91 11.44
CA ILE A 329 -4.53 -15.84 12.87
C ILE A 329 -5.39 -14.77 13.53
N TYR A 330 -5.35 -13.55 12.98
CA TYR A 330 -6.18 -12.42 13.42
C TYR A 330 -6.90 -11.81 12.23
N ASN A 331 -8.21 -11.63 12.37
CA ASN A 331 -9.06 -11.06 11.33
C ASN A 331 -8.98 -9.54 11.25
N HIS A 332 -8.62 -8.86 12.33
CA HIS A 332 -8.65 -7.41 12.40
C HIS A 332 -7.74 -6.89 13.51
N SER A 333 -6.54 -6.47 13.14
CA SER A 333 -5.52 -5.97 14.06
C SER A 333 -5.04 -4.59 13.63
N ARG A 334 -4.64 -3.78 14.61
CA ARG A 334 -4.01 -2.48 14.34
C ARG A 334 -2.59 -2.72 13.85
N LEU A 335 -2.28 -2.19 12.66
CA LEU A 335 -0.94 -2.16 12.14
C LEU A 335 -0.21 -0.93 12.64
N TYR A 336 0.99 -1.15 13.17
CA TYR A 336 1.92 -0.09 13.50
C TYR A 336 3.18 -0.24 12.64
N ILE A 337 3.91 0.84 12.37
CA ILE A 337 5.21 0.74 11.68
C ILE A 337 6.29 0.10 12.57
N ASN A 338 6.10 0.19 13.89
CA ASN A 338 6.90 -0.41 14.95
C ASN A 338 6.07 -0.45 16.24
N LEU A 339 6.65 -0.88 17.36
CA LEU A 339 5.93 -0.97 18.64
C LEU A 339 5.25 0.34 19.10
N ASP A 340 5.87 1.49 18.83
CA ASP A 340 5.38 2.78 19.29
C ASP A 340 4.50 3.49 18.23
N GLY A 341 4.42 2.93 17.01
CA GLY A 341 3.67 3.51 15.89
C GLY A 341 4.26 4.80 15.35
N CYS A 342 5.58 4.99 15.43
CA CYS A 342 6.22 6.24 15.04
C CYS A 342 7.67 6.08 14.55
N VAL A 343 8.15 7.03 13.76
CA VAL A 343 9.54 7.10 13.26
C VAL A 343 10.23 8.34 13.83
N ASN A 344 11.52 8.23 14.13
CA ASN A 344 12.32 9.36 14.65
C ASN A 344 12.93 10.23 13.54
N THR A 345 12.62 9.94 12.28
CA THR A 345 13.02 10.77 11.14
C THR A 345 11.88 11.71 10.76
N LEU A 346 12.21 12.75 9.98
CA LEU A 346 11.24 13.63 9.31
C LEU A 346 11.36 13.46 7.79
N LYS A 347 11.67 12.23 7.36
CA LYS A 347 11.97 11.91 5.94
C LYS A 347 10.73 11.50 5.16
N GLY A 348 9.54 11.53 5.75
CA GLY A 348 8.31 11.08 5.11
C GLY A 348 8.23 9.55 5.00
N GLU A 349 8.79 8.85 5.99
CA GLU A 349 8.72 7.39 6.07
C GLU A 349 7.27 6.94 6.31
N CYS A 350 6.49 7.68 7.10
CA CYS A 350 5.08 7.39 7.31
C CYS A 350 4.23 7.55 6.05
N PHE A 351 4.58 8.53 5.21
CA PHE A 351 3.93 8.69 3.91
C PHE A 351 4.25 7.49 3.00
N SER A 352 5.52 7.07 2.97
CA SER A 352 5.96 5.90 2.20
C SER A 352 5.34 4.59 2.72
N PHE A 353 5.18 4.47 4.03
CA PHE A 353 4.50 3.35 4.68
C PHE A 353 3.04 3.29 4.27
N LEU A 354 2.32 4.42 4.30
CA LEU A 354 0.93 4.49 3.84
C LEU A 354 0.78 4.10 2.37
N LEU A 355 1.70 4.54 1.50
CA LEU A 355 1.66 4.18 0.08
C LEU A 355 1.86 2.68 -0.19
N SER A 356 2.71 2.02 0.60
CA SER A 356 3.04 0.61 0.42
C SER A 356 2.09 -0.34 1.16
N HIS A 357 1.65 0.04 2.37
CA HIS A 357 0.87 -0.81 3.28
C HIS A 357 -0.60 -0.38 3.38
N GLY A 358 -0.96 0.81 2.93
CA GLY A 358 -2.31 1.37 3.08
C GLY A 358 -3.34 0.93 2.04
N GLY A 359 -2.98 0.08 1.06
CA GLY A 359 -3.95 -0.43 0.09
C GLY A 359 -4.93 -1.40 0.76
N ASP A 360 -6.19 -1.02 0.90
CA ASP A 360 -7.23 -1.79 1.61
C ASP A 360 -8.11 -2.66 0.70
N GLY A 361 -7.83 -2.68 -0.60
CA GLY A 361 -8.67 -3.35 -1.59
C GLY A 361 -9.83 -2.50 -2.09
N GLY A 362 -9.98 -1.27 -1.58
CA GLY A 362 -10.98 -0.31 -2.01
C GLY A 362 -10.78 0.14 -3.45
N ASN A 363 -11.86 0.59 -4.10
CA ASN A 363 -11.84 1.09 -5.49
C ASN A 363 -11.20 0.13 -6.50
N GLN A 364 -11.30 -1.19 -6.24
CA GLN A 364 -10.79 -2.26 -7.11
C GLN A 364 -9.28 -2.25 -7.30
N VAL A 365 -8.57 -1.71 -6.32
CA VAL A 365 -7.13 -1.91 -6.14
C VAL A 365 -6.94 -3.22 -5.37
N ALA A 366 -5.82 -3.91 -5.55
CA ALA A 366 -5.49 -5.02 -4.68
C ALA A 366 -5.15 -4.55 -3.27
N ALA A 367 -5.53 -5.33 -2.27
CA ALA A 367 -5.10 -5.09 -0.89
C ALA A 367 -3.58 -5.30 -0.78
N SER A 368 -2.91 -4.39 -0.07
CA SER A 368 -1.48 -4.50 0.25
C SER A 368 -1.23 -5.76 1.06
N ARG A 369 -0.31 -6.59 0.58
CA ARG A 369 0.21 -7.77 1.29
C ARG A 369 1.68 -7.57 1.59
N TYR A 370 2.08 -7.84 2.83
CA TYR A 370 3.44 -7.62 3.30
C TYR A 370 3.74 -8.55 4.47
N VAL A 371 5.03 -8.73 4.72
CA VAL A 371 5.54 -9.48 5.85
C VAL A 371 5.37 -8.65 7.12
N CYS A 372 4.88 -9.25 8.20
CA CYS A 372 4.64 -8.57 9.48
C CYS A 372 4.92 -9.49 10.67
N TYR A 373 5.00 -8.89 11.86
CA TYR A 373 5.13 -9.61 13.12
C TYR A 373 3.87 -9.40 13.96
N TYR A 374 3.53 -10.39 14.78
CA TYR A 374 2.35 -10.34 15.62
C TYR A 374 2.64 -10.74 17.06
N ASN A 375 1.85 -10.20 17.97
CA ASN A 375 1.87 -10.57 19.38
C ASN A 375 0.67 -11.47 19.71
N LYS A 376 0.94 -12.66 20.27
CA LYS A 376 -0.09 -13.65 20.61
C LYS A 376 -1.08 -13.18 21.69
N VAL A 377 -0.65 -12.25 22.55
CA VAL A 377 -1.42 -11.77 23.71
C VAL A 377 -2.17 -10.48 23.39
N SER A 378 -1.51 -9.50 22.78
CA SER A 378 -2.12 -8.18 22.51
C SER A 378 -2.84 -8.09 21.17
N SER A 379 -2.72 -9.10 20.31
CA SER A 379 -3.24 -9.12 18.93
C SER A 379 -2.79 -7.92 18.08
N GLN A 380 -1.70 -7.25 18.49
CA GLN A 380 -1.08 -6.16 17.73
C GLN A 380 -0.16 -6.73 16.65
N ILE A 381 -0.02 -5.97 15.57
CA ILE A 381 0.88 -6.28 14.47
C ILE A 381 1.73 -5.06 14.11
N TYR A 382 2.98 -5.30 13.73
CA TYR A 382 3.84 -4.27 13.15
C TYR A 382 4.69 -4.80 12.00
#